data_AF-A0A940QUM6-F1
#
_entry.id   AF-A0A940QUM6-F1
#
_cell.length_a   1.000
_cell.length_b   1.000
_cell.length_c   1.000
_cell.angle_alpha   90.00
_cell.angle_beta   90.00
_cell.angle_gamma   90.00
#
_symmetry.space_group_name_H-M   'P 1'
#
loop_
_entity.id
_entity.type
_entity.pdbx_description
1 polymer ?
#
loop_
_entity_poly.entity_id
_entity_poly.type
_entity_poly.pdbx_seq_one_letter_code
_entity_poly.pdbx_strand_id
1 'polypeptide(L)'
;MQRLLTTIVLLVLLLAPVSALAEEAEPSGKSFGHRVLFYIPNRIFDVFDLVRARVRVGPGLAVDARVTKYGDLYAGGYSTLFVGIHGPRTKPRIPWPIGFEARAGIKATSLADVATKGPTYGYGEVGVGFQAAIVGVDVGADVVEVLDLVLGLFFIDLTGDDF
;
A
#
# COMPACT_ATOMS: atom_id res chain seq x y z
N MET A 1 -34.59 39.06 -14.31
CA MET A 1 -33.55 38.59 -13.35
C MET A 1 -33.16 37.13 -13.54
N GLN A 2 -34.11 36.19 -13.69
CA GLN A 2 -33.81 34.74 -13.81
C GLN A 2 -32.92 34.35 -15.00
N ARG A 3 -33.05 35.03 -16.16
CA ARG A 3 -32.22 34.76 -17.36
C ARG A 3 -30.78 35.31 -17.28
N LEU A 4 -30.51 36.22 -16.35
CA LEU A 4 -29.16 36.76 -16.15
C LEU A 4 -28.33 35.83 -15.25
N LEU A 5 -28.99 35.21 -14.26
CA LEU A 5 -28.36 34.29 -13.32
C LEU A 5 -27.89 33.00 -14.02
N THR A 6 -28.69 32.46 -14.95
CA THR A 6 -28.34 31.23 -15.69
C THR A 6 -27.16 31.44 -16.63
N THR A 7 -27.04 32.59 -17.28
CA THR A 7 -25.90 32.88 -18.18
C THR A 7 -24.59 33.06 -17.39
N ILE A 8 -24.64 33.66 -16.20
CA ILE A 8 -23.46 33.83 -15.33
C ILE A 8 -23.01 32.47 -14.77
N VAL A 9 -23.93 31.59 -14.37
CA VAL A 9 -23.58 30.23 -13.90
C VAL A 9 -22.97 29.39 -15.03
N LEU A 10 -23.48 29.51 -16.26
CA LEU A 10 -22.91 28.79 -17.41
C LEU A 10 -21.51 29.31 -17.79
N LEU A 11 -21.26 30.62 -17.68
CA LEU A 11 -19.95 31.22 -17.93
C LEU A 11 -18.92 30.84 -16.86
N VAL A 12 -19.33 30.74 -15.59
CA VAL A 12 -18.49 30.28 -14.47
C VAL A 12 -18.18 28.78 -14.58
N LEU A 13 -19.10 27.96 -15.12
CA LEU A 13 -18.85 26.54 -15.43
C LEU A 13 -17.94 26.33 -16.65
N LEU A 14 -17.93 27.26 -17.61
CA LEU A 14 -17.04 27.23 -18.77
C LEU A 14 -15.63 27.82 -18.48
N LEU A 15 -15.49 28.59 -17.40
CA LEU A 15 -14.22 29.14 -16.89
C LEU A 15 -13.66 28.39 -15.68
N ALA A 16 -14.40 27.40 -15.15
CA ALA A 16 -13.87 26.45 -14.17
C ALA A 16 -12.82 25.58 -14.88
N PRO A 17 -11.57 25.63 -14.43
CA PRO A 17 -10.48 25.77 -15.36
C PRO A 17 -10.00 24.43 -15.91
N VAL A 18 -9.57 24.48 -17.17
CA VAL A 18 -8.61 23.59 -17.84
C VAL A 18 -7.25 23.51 -17.09
N SER A 19 -7.18 23.97 -15.83
CA SER A 19 -6.05 23.84 -14.92
C SER A 19 -6.03 22.50 -14.17
N ALA A 20 -7.04 21.64 -14.33
CA ALA A 20 -7.03 20.28 -13.80
C ALA A 20 -6.37 19.25 -14.74
N LEU A 21 -5.94 19.66 -15.95
CA LEU A 21 -5.33 18.79 -16.96
C LEU A 21 -3.81 19.00 -17.12
N ALA A 22 -3.20 19.84 -16.30
CA ALA A 22 -1.75 19.85 -16.12
C ALA A 22 -1.40 18.79 -15.07
N GLU A 23 -1.62 17.52 -15.42
CA GLU A 23 -0.90 16.43 -14.77
C GLU A 23 0.56 16.62 -15.19
N GLU A 24 1.36 17.21 -14.29
CA GLU A 24 2.80 17.29 -14.48
C GLU A 24 3.29 15.86 -14.66
N ALA A 25 3.67 15.53 -15.90
CA ALA A 25 4.41 14.32 -16.19
C ALA A 25 5.76 14.43 -15.48
N GLU A 26 5.79 13.94 -14.24
CA GLU A 26 7.01 13.72 -13.47
C GLU A 26 8.06 13.07 -14.40
N PRO A 27 9.28 13.62 -14.51
CA PRO A 27 10.32 13.06 -15.36
C PRO A 27 10.84 11.76 -14.72
N SER A 28 10.08 10.68 -14.82
CA SER A 28 10.39 9.39 -14.19
C SER A 28 11.35 8.51 -15.02
N GLY A 29 12.11 9.13 -15.93
CA GLY A 29 13.19 8.47 -16.63
C GLY A 29 14.45 8.42 -15.76
N LYS A 30 14.46 7.59 -14.71
CA LYS A 30 15.69 7.34 -13.93
C LYS A 30 16.83 6.97 -14.88
N SER A 31 17.95 7.68 -14.78
CA SER A 31 19.13 7.44 -15.60
C SER A 31 19.55 5.97 -15.54
N PHE A 32 20.01 5.41 -16.66
CA PHE A 32 20.47 4.02 -16.73
C PHE A 32 21.52 3.71 -15.64
N GLY A 33 22.42 4.65 -15.36
CA GLY A 33 23.43 4.49 -14.30
C GLY A 33 22.82 4.39 -12.89
N HIS A 34 21.71 5.08 -12.64
CA HIS A 34 20.98 5.00 -11.39
C HIS A 34 20.36 3.61 -11.20
N ARG A 35 19.75 3.05 -12.25
CA ARG A 35 19.22 1.67 -12.22
C ARG A 35 20.30 0.63 -11.94
N VAL A 36 21.49 0.78 -12.55
CA VAL A 36 22.61 -0.13 -12.31
C VAL A 36 23.14 0.00 -10.87
N LEU A 37 23.23 1.22 -10.35
CA LEU A 37 23.69 1.48 -8.98
C LEU A 37 22.75 0.88 -7.92
N PHE A 38 21.44 1.01 -8.14
CA PHE A 38 20.40 0.51 -7.22
C PHE A 38 19.94 -0.93 -7.51
N TYR A 39 20.49 -1.59 -8.52
CA TYR A 39 20.09 -2.95 -8.89
C TYR A 39 20.18 -3.93 -7.71
N ILE A 40 21.36 -4.04 -7.07
CA ILE A 40 21.54 -4.95 -5.92
C ILE A 40 20.68 -4.55 -4.72
N PRO A 41 20.68 -3.27 -4.27
CA PRO A 41 19.79 -2.84 -3.19
C PRO A 41 18.31 -3.16 -3.44
N ASN A 42 17.81 -2.92 -4.66
CA ASN A 42 16.43 -3.21 -5.01
C ASN A 42 16.13 -4.70 -4.90
N ARG A 43 16.98 -5.57 -5.46
CA ARG A 43 16.78 -7.02 -5.35
C ARG A 43 16.77 -7.53 -3.91
N ILE A 44 17.53 -6.89 -3.02
CA ILE A 44 17.47 -7.20 -1.59
C ILE A 44 16.11 -6.78 -1.00
N PHE A 45 15.58 -5.61 -1.39
CA PHE A 45 14.28 -5.16 -0.91
C PHE A 45 13.13 -6.03 -1.43
N ASP A 46 13.14 -6.47 -2.69
CA ASP A 46 12.09 -7.35 -3.21
C ASP A 46 12.02 -8.68 -2.44
N VAL A 47 13.17 -9.21 -2.02
CA VAL A 47 13.22 -10.41 -1.15
C VAL A 47 12.54 -10.16 0.20
N PHE A 48 12.67 -8.96 0.76
CA PHE A 48 11.98 -8.57 1.98
C PHE A 48 10.51 -8.25 1.75
N ASP A 49 10.13 -7.78 0.57
CA ASP A 49 8.73 -7.47 0.24
C ASP A 49 7.90 -8.73 -0.02
N LEU A 50 8.56 -9.81 -0.42
CA LEU A 50 7.97 -11.13 -0.63
C LEU A 50 7.24 -11.67 0.60
N VAL A 51 7.73 -11.33 1.80
CA VAL A 51 7.20 -11.84 3.07
C VAL A 51 6.86 -10.70 4.02
N ARG A 52 5.72 -10.83 4.68
CA ARG A 52 5.38 -10.05 5.87
C ARG A 52 5.56 -10.93 7.09
N ALA A 53 6.29 -10.44 8.09
CA ALA A 53 6.46 -11.16 9.35
C ALA A 53 6.70 -10.14 10.46
N ARG A 54 5.65 -9.84 11.24
CA ARG A 54 5.68 -8.77 12.24
C ARG A 54 5.21 -9.28 13.59
N VAL A 55 5.89 -8.81 14.64
CA VAL A 55 5.42 -8.88 16.02
C VAL A 55 4.90 -7.50 16.39
N ARG A 56 3.69 -7.45 16.94
CA ARG A 56 2.99 -6.23 17.34
C ARG A 56 2.92 -6.17 18.86
N VAL A 57 3.19 -5.00 19.43
CA VAL A 57 3.11 -4.73 20.87
C VAL A 57 2.27 -3.49 21.10
N GLY A 58 1.15 -3.65 21.79
CA GLY A 58 0.22 -2.58 22.13
C GLY A 58 -1.21 -3.08 22.36
N PRO A 59 -2.10 -2.24 22.92
CA PRO A 59 -3.46 -2.63 23.23
C PRO A 59 -4.29 -2.96 21.98
N GLY A 60 -5.04 -4.05 22.01
CA GLY A 60 -6.02 -4.40 20.99
C GLY A 60 -6.50 -5.84 21.03
N LEU A 61 -7.61 -6.09 20.34
CA LEU A 61 -8.10 -7.43 20.03
C LEU A 61 -8.53 -7.42 18.57
N ALA A 62 -7.87 -8.22 17.74
CA ALA A 62 -8.20 -8.31 16.32
C ALA A 62 -7.81 -9.66 15.73
N VAL A 63 -8.53 -10.06 14.69
CA VAL A 63 -8.18 -11.17 13.82
C VAL A 63 -8.31 -10.71 12.38
N ASP A 64 -7.37 -11.13 11.55
CA ASP A 64 -7.38 -10.83 10.13
C ASP A 64 -6.91 -12.03 9.31
N ALA A 65 -7.55 -12.21 8.17
CA ALA A 65 -7.19 -13.21 7.17
C ALA A 65 -7.40 -12.59 5.80
N ARG A 66 -6.39 -12.71 4.94
CA ARG A 66 -6.39 -12.10 3.61
C ARG A 66 -5.92 -13.08 2.56
N VAL A 67 -6.62 -13.06 1.44
CA VAL A 67 -6.34 -13.79 0.21
C VAL A 67 -6.49 -12.77 -0.90
N THR A 68 -5.38 -12.13 -1.27
CA THR A 68 -5.28 -10.99 -2.20
C THR A 68 -5.89 -9.69 -1.66
N LYS A 69 -5.67 -8.58 -2.38
CA LYS A 69 -6.27 -7.27 -2.09
C LYS A 69 -7.81 -7.27 -2.07
N TYR A 70 -8.44 -8.21 -2.75
CA TYR A 70 -9.89 -8.28 -2.92
C TYR A 70 -10.58 -9.12 -1.82
N GLY A 71 -9.89 -10.13 -1.30
CA GLY A 71 -10.39 -11.03 -0.26
C GLY A 71 -9.76 -10.76 1.10
N ASP A 72 -10.18 -9.71 1.79
CA ASP A 72 -9.72 -9.38 3.15
C ASP A 72 -10.88 -9.52 4.14
N LEU A 73 -10.66 -10.30 5.19
CA LEU A 73 -11.53 -10.44 6.36
C LEU A 73 -10.80 -9.89 7.58
N TYR A 74 -11.37 -8.85 8.19
CA TYR A 74 -10.82 -8.21 9.37
C TYR A 74 -11.94 -7.94 10.38
N ALA A 75 -11.67 -8.22 11.65
CA ALA A 75 -12.54 -7.80 12.74
C ALA A 75 -11.73 -7.44 13.98
N GLY A 76 -12.02 -6.28 14.56
CA GLY A 76 -11.48 -5.86 15.85
C GLY A 76 -10.79 -4.50 15.80
N GLY A 77 -9.93 -4.23 16.77
CA GLY A 77 -9.18 -2.99 16.82
C GLY A 77 -7.92 -3.07 17.67
N TYR A 78 -6.87 -2.36 17.25
CA TYR A 78 -5.59 -2.27 17.93
C TYR A 78 -4.87 -0.95 17.67
N SER A 79 -3.96 -0.62 18.57
CA SER A 79 -2.95 0.44 18.42
C SER A 79 -1.62 -0.13 18.90
N THR A 80 -0.69 -0.35 17.99
CA THR A 80 0.53 -1.14 18.25
C THR A 80 1.76 -0.51 17.63
N LEU A 81 2.89 -0.66 18.32
CA LEU A 81 4.21 -0.62 17.70
C LEU A 81 4.49 -2.00 17.12
N PHE A 82 4.95 -2.09 15.89
CA PHE A 82 5.41 -3.35 15.31
C PHE A 82 6.91 -3.37 15.12
N VAL A 83 7.48 -4.57 15.17
CA VAL A 83 8.85 -4.89 14.79
C VAL A 83 8.80 -6.09 13.84
N GLY A 84 9.52 -6.04 12.72
CA GLY A 84 9.65 -7.16 11.79
C GLY A 84 9.68 -6.73 10.33
N ILE A 85 9.40 -7.67 9.43
CA ILE A 85 9.40 -7.45 7.99
C ILE A 85 8.07 -6.83 7.58
N HIS A 86 8.14 -5.63 6.98
CA HIS A 86 6.97 -4.81 6.66
C HIS A 86 6.05 -5.46 5.62
N GLY A 87 6.60 -6.26 4.72
CA GLY A 87 5.91 -6.85 3.58
C GLY A 87 5.85 -5.91 2.36
N PRO A 88 4.97 -6.21 1.38
CA PRO A 88 4.97 -5.62 0.04
C PRO A 88 5.01 -4.09 -0.02
N ARG A 89 5.75 -3.56 -0.98
CA ARG A 89 5.83 -2.13 -1.26
C ARG A 89 5.09 -1.82 -2.56
N THR A 90 4.24 -0.79 -2.52
CA THR A 90 3.54 -0.30 -3.73
C THR A 90 4.12 1.02 -4.24
N LYS A 91 5.17 1.51 -3.58
CA LYS A 91 5.84 2.78 -3.83
C LYS A 91 7.31 2.66 -3.39
N PRO A 92 8.24 3.35 -4.05
CA PRO A 92 9.66 3.36 -3.69
C PRO A 92 9.86 4.03 -2.33
N ARG A 93 9.90 3.21 -1.28
CA ARG A 93 10.12 3.62 0.11
C ARG A 93 10.99 2.60 0.81
N ILE A 94 11.72 3.05 1.83
CA ILE A 94 12.53 2.15 2.66
C ILE A 94 11.58 1.32 3.54
N PRO A 95 11.65 -0.02 3.51
CA PRO A 95 10.82 -0.89 4.35
C PRO A 95 11.40 -0.92 5.78
N TRP A 96 11.10 0.11 6.57
CA TRP A 96 11.56 0.17 7.96
C TRP A 96 11.03 -1.01 8.77
N PRO A 97 11.89 -1.72 9.52
CA PRO A 97 11.46 -2.90 10.28
C PRO A 97 10.67 -2.54 11.54
N ILE A 98 10.41 -1.24 11.77
CA ILE A 98 9.70 -0.71 12.94
C ILE A 98 8.70 0.34 12.48
N GLY A 99 7.51 0.34 13.06
CA GLY A 99 6.52 1.37 12.80
C GLY A 99 5.32 1.32 13.74
N PHE A 100 4.49 2.36 13.67
CA PHE A 100 3.23 2.44 14.42
C PHE A 100 2.06 2.13 13.50
N GLU A 101 1.08 1.39 14.05
CA GLU A 101 -0.12 1.00 13.32
C GLU A 101 -1.34 1.05 14.23
N ALA A 102 -2.42 1.65 13.76
CA ALA A 102 -3.70 1.68 14.44
C ALA A 102 -4.81 1.33 13.45
N ARG A 103 -5.58 0.30 13.74
CA ARG A 103 -6.70 -0.16 12.90
C ARG A 103 -7.86 -0.51 13.81
N ALA A 104 -9.09 -0.17 13.41
CA ALA A 104 -10.30 -0.52 14.12
C ALA A 104 -11.46 -0.67 13.14
N GLY A 105 -12.31 -1.68 13.32
CA GLY A 105 -13.52 -1.87 12.54
C GLY A 105 -13.76 -3.32 12.11
N ILE A 106 -14.59 -3.48 11.09
CA ILE A 106 -14.91 -4.75 10.46
C ILE A 106 -14.77 -4.54 8.96
N LYS A 107 -14.11 -5.48 8.30
CA LYS A 107 -13.99 -5.53 6.85
C LYS A 107 -14.35 -6.93 6.41
N ALA A 108 -15.31 -7.02 5.50
CA ALA A 108 -15.67 -8.25 4.84
C ALA A 108 -15.60 -7.98 3.35
N THR A 109 -14.43 -8.24 2.76
CA THR A 109 -14.05 -7.92 1.36
C THR A 109 -13.81 -6.42 1.09
N SER A 110 -13.25 -6.09 -0.08
CA SER A 110 -12.96 -4.70 -0.49
C SER A 110 -14.19 -3.82 -0.70
N LEU A 111 -15.40 -4.39 -0.65
CA LEU A 111 -16.66 -3.69 -0.98
C LEU A 111 -17.43 -3.22 0.27
N ALA A 112 -17.17 -3.82 1.43
CA ALA A 112 -17.81 -3.46 2.69
C ALA A 112 -16.73 -3.17 3.74
N ASP A 113 -16.20 -1.95 3.69
CA ASP A 113 -15.14 -1.48 4.57
C ASP A 113 -15.64 -0.38 5.49
N VAL A 114 -15.64 -0.66 6.79
CA VAL A 114 -15.88 0.32 7.87
C VAL A 114 -14.62 0.47 8.73
N ALA A 115 -13.49 -0.10 8.30
CA ALA A 115 -12.25 -0.05 9.06
C ALA A 115 -11.53 1.29 8.88
N THR A 116 -10.88 1.75 9.94
CA THR A 116 -9.94 2.87 9.88
C THR A 116 -8.66 2.50 9.11
N LYS A 117 -7.85 3.50 8.75
CA LYS A 117 -6.62 3.36 7.95
C LYS A 117 -5.71 2.24 8.49
N GLY A 118 -5.71 1.09 7.81
CA GLY A 118 -4.88 -0.06 8.15
C GLY A 118 -3.53 -0.11 7.42
N PRO A 119 -2.82 -1.23 7.52
CA PRO A 119 -1.58 -1.45 6.78
C PRO A 119 -1.89 -1.60 5.28
N THR A 120 -0.92 -1.24 4.44
CA THR A 120 -1.02 -1.43 2.99
C THR A 120 -0.61 -2.86 2.67
N TYR A 121 -1.52 -3.62 2.06
CA TYR A 121 -1.27 -4.97 1.54
C TYR A 121 -1.01 -4.93 0.03
N GLY A 122 -0.19 -5.85 -0.46
CA GLY A 122 0.07 -6.00 -1.88
C GLY A 122 -1.09 -6.68 -2.62
N TYR A 123 -1.03 -6.71 -3.95
CA TYR A 123 -2.13 -7.20 -4.79
C TYR A 123 -2.31 -8.72 -4.64
N GLY A 124 -1.22 -9.47 -4.54
CA GLY A 124 -1.20 -10.93 -4.41
C GLY A 124 -0.96 -11.43 -2.99
N GLU A 125 -1.03 -10.56 -1.99
CA GLU A 125 -0.70 -10.93 -0.61
C GLU A 125 -1.72 -11.92 -0.02
N VAL A 126 -1.23 -13.05 0.48
CA VAL A 126 -1.98 -14.02 1.28
C VAL A 126 -1.38 -14.02 2.67
N GLY A 127 -2.21 -13.89 3.70
CA GLY A 127 -1.71 -13.76 5.06
C GLY A 127 -2.79 -13.88 6.12
N VAL A 128 -2.31 -13.95 7.36
CA VAL A 128 -3.15 -13.98 8.56
C VAL A 128 -2.48 -13.16 9.66
N GLY A 129 -3.31 -12.53 10.47
CA GLY A 129 -2.84 -11.79 11.62
C GLY A 129 -3.79 -11.91 12.79
N PHE A 130 -3.21 -11.74 13.97
CA PHE A 130 -3.90 -11.91 15.23
C PHE A 130 -3.30 -10.94 16.25
N GLN A 131 -4.15 -10.23 16.98
CA GLN A 131 -3.79 -9.38 18.10
C GLN A 131 -4.58 -9.84 19.32
N ALA A 132 -3.88 -10.22 20.39
CA ALA A 132 -4.46 -10.61 21.68
C ALA A 132 -3.99 -9.69 22.80
N ALA A 133 -4.86 -8.78 23.19
CA ALA A 133 -4.68 -7.79 24.26
C ALA A 133 -3.46 -6.89 24.07
N ILE A 134 -2.24 -7.41 24.28
CA ILE A 134 -0.99 -6.64 24.23
C ILE A 134 -0.08 -7.11 23.10
N VAL A 135 -0.11 -8.39 22.73
CA VAL A 135 0.81 -8.96 21.74
C VAL A 135 0.01 -9.44 20.53
N GLY A 136 0.57 -9.20 19.36
CA GLY A 136 0.05 -9.76 18.12
C GLY A 136 1.14 -10.19 17.17
N VAL A 137 0.71 -10.94 16.18
CA VAL A 137 1.53 -11.45 15.09
C VAL A 137 0.83 -11.16 13.77
N ASP A 138 1.61 -10.92 12.73
CA ASP A 138 1.12 -10.76 11.35
C ASP A 138 2.09 -11.44 10.41
N VAL A 139 1.60 -12.41 9.66
CA VAL A 139 2.39 -13.17 8.70
C VAL A 139 1.69 -13.20 7.36
N GLY A 140 2.45 -13.09 6.29
CA GLY A 140 1.92 -13.18 4.93
C GLY A 140 3.03 -13.30 3.90
N ALA A 141 2.63 -13.61 2.67
CA ALA A 141 3.50 -13.65 1.51
C ALA A 141 2.77 -13.08 0.31
N ASP A 142 3.47 -12.39 -0.59
CA ASP A 142 2.89 -11.86 -1.82
C ASP A 142 3.43 -12.56 -3.05
N VAL A 143 2.53 -13.22 -3.78
CA VAL A 143 2.86 -13.98 -4.99
C VAL A 143 3.25 -13.06 -6.14
N VAL A 144 2.76 -11.83 -6.18
CA VAL A 144 3.12 -10.86 -7.23
C VAL A 144 4.57 -10.40 -7.05
N GLU A 145 5.02 -10.19 -5.82
CA GLU A 145 6.42 -9.82 -5.53
C GLU A 145 7.40 -10.95 -5.86
N VAL A 146 6.98 -12.22 -5.77
CA VAL A 146 7.78 -13.36 -6.26
C VAL A 146 8.04 -13.22 -7.76
N LEU A 147 7.01 -12.84 -8.52
CA LEU A 147 7.15 -12.65 -9.97
C LEU A 147 8.00 -11.44 -10.29
N ASP A 148 7.84 -10.35 -9.54
CA ASP A 148 8.63 -9.14 -9.71
C ASP A 148 10.13 -9.38 -9.42
N LEU A 149 10.47 -10.11 -8.35
CA LEU A 149 11.84 -10.51 -8.07
C LEU A 149 12.45 -11.35 -9.21
N VAL A 150 11.70 -12.29 -9.77
CA VAL A 150 12.17 -13.15 -10.88
C VAL A 150 12.37 -12.36 -12.16
N LEU A 151 11.43 -11.48 -12.51
CA LEU A 151 11.50 -10.62 -13.69
C LEU A 151 12.55 -9.51 -13.54
N GLY A 152 12.74 -9.07 -12.31
CA GLY A 152 13.77 -8.14 -11.89
C GLY A 152 15.19 -8.56 -12.23
N LEU A 153 15.46 -9.87 -12.23
CA LEU A 153 16.75 -10.42 -12.71
C LEU A 153 17.02 -10.10 -14.19
N PHE A 154 15.98 -9.75 -14.93
CA PHE A 154 16.02 -9.35 -16.34
C PHE A 154 15.76 -7.85 -16.52
N PHE A 155 15.86 -7.04 -15.46
CA PHE A 155 15.60 -5.58 -15.47
C PHE A 155 14.14 -5.21 -15.82
N ILE A 156 13.20 -6.10 -15.57
CA ILE A 156 11.77 -5.86 -15.74
C ILE A 156 11.16 -5.61 -14.36
N ASP A 157 10.50 -4.46 -14.22
CA ASP A 157 9.84 -4.00 -12.99
C ASP A 157 8.33 -3.90 -13.26
N LEU A 158 7.55 -4.82 -12.67
CA LEU A 158 6.09 -4.86 -12.79
C LEU A 158 5.41 -3.94 -11.79
N THR A 159 5.98 -3.82 -10.58
CA THR A 159 5.36 -3.11 -9.45
C THR A 159 5.65 -1.61 -9.47
N GLY A 160 6.77 -1.20 -10.08
CA GLY A 160 7.17 0.20 -10.23
C GLY A 160 7.77 0.79 -8.95
N ASP A 161 8.27 -0.03 -8.03
CA ASP A 161 8.72 0.38 -6.70
C ASP A 161 10.25 0.35 -6.51
N ASP A 162 10.99 0.04 -7.59
CA ASP A 162 12.44 0.23 -7.67
C ASP A 162 12.85 1.68 -7.35
N PHE A 163 14.09 1.90 -6.86
CA PHE A 163 14.67 3.23 -6.61
C PHE A 163 15.35 3.89 -7.81
#